data_AF-A0A0K0ILR4-F1
#
_entry.id   AF-A0A0K0ILR4-F1
#
_cell.length_a   1.000
_cell.length_b   1.000
_cell.length_c   1.000
_cell.angle_alpha   90.00
_cell.angle_beta   90.00
_cell.angle_gamma   90.00
#
_symmetry.space_group_name_H-M   'P 1'
#
loop_
_entity.id
_entity.type
_entity.pdbx_description
1 polymer ?
#
loop_
_entity_poly.entity_id
_entity_poly.type
_entity_poly.pdbx_seq_one_letter_code
_entity_poly.pdbx_strand_id
1 'polypeptide(L)'
;MDLPYPNRDTLAFLCAHFQKICDNCVQNKMPRNVLARCVAAIVVGPAPPHVGKDDEEKKQITVMSALLKMPPDYWPKFYNFDRGIPLINSPKCTLYDNRKLGKIPYKNPNRSILGPVETPPSGQKASIYQPKISKRKHFLGDIF
;
A
#
# COMPACT_ATOMS: atom_id res chain seq x y z
N MET A 1 21.16 -6.94 -4.31
CA MET A 1 19.74 -7.27 -4.08
C MET A 1 18.94 -6.07 -4.52
N ASP A 2 18.09 -6.23 -5.53
CA ASP A 2 17.26 -5.15 -6.05
C ASP A 2 15.94 -5.05 -5.29
N LEU A 3 15.27 -3.90 -5.40
CA LEU A 3 13.98 -3.66 -4.76
C LEU A 3 12.90 -4.61 -5.34
N PRO A 4 12.02 -5.20 -4.51
CA PRO A 4 10.89 -5.99 -5.02
C PRO A 4 10.01 -5.18 -5.97
N TYR A 5 9.41 -5.85 -6.97
CA TYR A 5 8.59 -5.22 -8.01
C TYR A 5 7.55 -4.21 -7.47
N PRO A 6 6.72 -4.56 -6.47
CA PRO A 6 5.74 -3.61 -5.93
C PRO A 6 6.39 -2.34 -5.38
N ASN A 7 7.45 -2.49 -4.59
CA ASN A 7 8.18 -1.38 -4.00
C ASN A 7 8.84 -0.51 -5.08
N ARG A 8 9.46 -1.13 -6.10
CA ARG A 8 10.14 -0.42 -7.19
C ARG A 8 9.16 0.42 -7.99
N ASP A 9 8.02 -0.17 -8.36
CA ASP A 9 7.05 0.47 -9.23
C ASP A 9 6.31 1.61 -8.49
N THR A 10 5.94 1.40 -7.22
CA THR A 10 5.41 2.48 -6.37
C THR A 10 6.42 3.60 -6.19
N LEU A 11 7.68 3.28 -5.88
CA LEU A 11 8.72 4.29 -5.72
C LEU A 11 8.92 5.10 -7.00
N ALA A 12 8.91 4.45 -8.16
CA ALA A 12 9.06 5.13 -9.44
C ALA A 12 7.95 6.16 -9.70
N PHE A 13 6.69 5.78 -9.42
CA PHE A 13 5.57 6.69 -9.56
C PHE A 13 5.68 7.89 -8.61
N LEU A 14 6.04 7.64 -7.34
CA LEU A 14 6.24 8.69 -6.34
C LEU A 14 7.37 9.64 -6.73
N CYS A 15 8.54 9.13 -7.11
CA CYS A 15 9.69 9.95 -7.50
C CYS A 15 9.38 10.82 -8.73
N ALA A 16 8.69 10.28 -9.74
CA ALA A 16 8.27 11.07 -10.88
C ALA A 16 7.26 12.17 -10.51
N HIS A 17 6.33 11.88 -9.59
CA HIS A 17 5.40 12.89 -9.07
C HIS A 17 6.12 13.99 -8.26
N PHE A 18 7.06 13.61 -7.41
CA PHE A 18 7.87 14.53 -6.63
C PHE A 18 8.75 15.43 -7.52
N GLN A 19 9.30 14.92 -8.61
CA GLN A 19 10.01 15.73 -9.59
C GLN A 19 9.11 16.83 -10.16
N LYS A 20 7.86 16.50 -10.54
CA LYS A 20 6.88 17.51 -10.99
C LYS A 20 6.56 18.54 -9.91
N ILE A 21 6.49 18.15 -8.64
CA ILE A 21 6.33 19.10 -7.52
C ILE A 21 7.52 20.06 -7.47
N CYS A 22 8.76 19.54 -7.58
CA CYS A 22 9.97 20.35 -7.61
C CYS A 22 10.02 21.30 -8.82
N ASP A 23 9.57 20.87 -9.99
CA ASP A 23 9.56 21.69 -11.20
C ASP A 23 8.58 22.88 -11.06
N ASN A 24 7.52 22.70 -10.27
CA ASN A 24 6.55 23.75 -9.93
C ASN A 24 6.92 24.55 -8.66
N CYS A 25 8.19 24.51 -8.24
CA CYS A 25 8.62 25.11 -6.95
C CYS A 25 8.36 26.61 -6.82
N VAL A 26 8.25 27.35 -7.94
CA VAL A 26 7.90 28.78 -7.93
C VAL A 26 6.51 29.02 -7.34
N GLN A 27 5.56 28.11 -7.57
CA GLN A 27 4.17 28.25 -7.12
C GLN A 27 3.95 27.61 -5.75
N ASN A 28 4.49 26.41 -5.54
CA ASN A 28 4.23 25.61 -4.33
C ASN A 28 5.30 25.78 -3.23
N LYS A 29 6.41 26.48 -3.51
CA LYS A 29 7.53 26.71 -2.59
C LYS A 29 8.21 25.43 -2.07
N MET A 30 8.15 24.34 -2.83
CA MET A 30 8.76 23.05 -2.51
C MET A 30 9.97 22.73 -3.42
N PRO A 31 11.13 23.39 -3.22
CA PRO A 31 12.34 23.02 -3.94
C PRO A 31 12.84 21.63 -3.51
N ARG A 32 13.68 21.02 -4.35
CA ARG A 32 14.12 19.62 -4.19
C ARG A 32 14.72 19.29 -2.83
N ASN A 33 15.53 20.19 -2.27
CA ASN A 33 16.14 20.02 -0.96
C ASN A 33 15.11 20.00 0.18
N VAL A 34 14.08 20.85 0.11
CA VAL A 34 13.00 20.89 1.10
C VAL A 34 12.15 19.63 0.98
N LEU A 35 11.74 19.27 -0.24
CA LEU A 35 10.92 18.08 -0.47
C LEU A 35 11.64 16.80 -0.03
N ALA A 36 12.93 16.66 -0.33
CA ALA A 36 13.72 15.51 0.11
C ALA A 36 13.72 15.36 1.63
N ARG A 37 13.87 16.46 2.39
CA ARG A 37 13.82 16.44 3.86
C ARG A 37 12.46 15.99 4.39
N CYS A 38 11.37 16.40 3.75
CA CYS A 38 10.03 16.05 4.19
C CYS A 38 9.67 14.57 3.99
N VAL A 39 10.12 13.95 2.88
CA VAL A 39 9.66 12.61 2.50
C VAL A 39 10.70 11.51 2.76
N ALA A 40 11.95 11.86 3.04
CA ALA A 40 13.04 10.89 3.22
C ALA A 40 12.74 9.83 4.28
N ALA A 41 12.32 10.24 5.48
CA ALA A 41 12.03 9.30 6.57
C ALA A 41 10.85 8.35 6.23
N ILE A 42 9.87 8.83 5.47
CA ILE A 42 8.68 8.06 5.08
C ILE A 42 9.01 7.03 3.99
N VAL A 43 9.85 7.40 3.03
CA VAL A 43 10.19 6.55 1.88
C VAL A 43 11.32 5.57 2.20
N VAL A 44 12.38 6.03 2.87
CA VAL A 44 13.57 5.21 3.17
C VAL A 44 13.34 4.35 4.41
N GLY A 45 12.61 4.87 5.40
CA GLY A 45 12.34 4.18 6.65
C GLY A 45 13.57 4.08 7.58
N PRO A 46 13.36 3.62 8.82
CA PRO A 46 14.43 3.45 9.78
C PRO A 46 15.36 2.29 9.38
N ALA A 47 16.63 2.44 9.74
CA ALA A 47 17.64 1.43 9.60
C ALA A 47 17.27 0.18 10.41
N PRO A 48 17.59 -1.02 9.89
CA PRO A 48 17.36 -2.27 10.63
C PRO A 48 18.06 -2.27 12.01
N PRO A 49 17.57 -3.05 12.98
CA PRO A 49 18.10 -3.05 14.36
C PRO A 49 19.60 -3.33 14.50
N HIS A 50 20.21 -4.00 13.52
CA HIS A 50 21.62 -4.37 13.51
C HIS A 50 22.54 -3.31 12.87
N VAL A 51 21.97 -2.22 12.34
CA VAL A 51 22.72 -1.13 11.70
C VAL A 51 22.80 0.06 12.66
N GLY A 52 23.99 0.66 12.78
CA GLY A 52 24.18 1.87 13.59
C GLY A 52 23.30 3.01 13.09
N LYS A 53 22.60 3.68 14.02
CA LYS A 53 21.65 4.76 13.73
C LYS A 53 22.30 6.14 13.57
N ASP A 54 23.63 6.18 13.58
CA ASP A 54 24.38 7.42 13.46
C ASP A 54 24.13 8.08 12.10
N ASP A 55 23.80 9.37 12.13
CA ASP A 55 23.47 10.19 10.96
C ASP A 55 22.35 9.61 10.07
N GLU A 56 21.41 8.84 10.64
CA GLU A 56 20.30 8.21 9.92
C GLU A 56 19.50 9.22 9.09
N GLU A 57 19.08 10.34 9.70
CA GLU A 57 18.32 11.38 9.00
C GLU A 57 19.10 11.92 7.79
N LYS A 58 20.39 12.24 7.96
CA LYS A 58 21.24 12.77 6.88
C LYS A 58 21.40 11.75 5.75
N LYS A 59 21.58 10.47 6.08
CA LYS A 59 21.66 9.37 5.10
C LYS A 59 20.35 9.25 4.32
N GLN A 60 19.20 9.23 5.01
CA GLN A 60 17.88 9.18 4.37
C GLN A 60 17.66 10.36 3.42
N ILE A 61 17.99 11.59 3.86
CA ILE A 61 17.89 12.81 3.02
C ILE A 61 18.78 12.70 1.79
N THR A 62 19.99 12.16 1.94
CA THR A 62 20.95 11.98 0.85
C THR A 62 20.43 10.98 -0.18
N VAL A 63 19.90 9.84 0.28
CA VAL A 63 19.25 8.83 -0.57
C VAL A 63 18.09 9.45 -1.34
N MET A 64 17.18 10.13 -0.65
CA MET A 64 16.01 10.74 -1.30
C MET A 64 16.43 11.83 -2.30
N SER A 65 17.45 12.62 -1.96
CA SER A 65 18.00 13.64 -2.87
C SER A 65 18.59 13.04 -4.13
N ALA A 66 19.25 11.88 -4.03
CA ALA A 66 19.77 11.15 -5.19
C ALA A 66 18.63 10.60 -6.06
N LEU A 67 17.60 10.00 -5.45
CA LEU A 67 16.41 9.52 -6.17
C LEU A 67 15.72 10.65 -6.95
N LEU A 68 15.57 11.83 -6.35
CA LEU A 68 14.94 12.99 -7.03
C LEU A 68 15.79 13.61 -8.13
N LYS A 69 17.11 13.32 -8.17
CA LYS A 69 18.03 13.79 -9.22
C LYS A 69 18.13 12.86 -10.42
N MET A 70 17.49 11.69 -10.37
CA MET A 70 17.46 10.78 -11.51
C MET A 70 16.87 11.46 -12.75
N PRO A 71 17.32 11.11 -13.97
CA PRO A 71 16.78 11.66 -15.20
C PRO A 71 15.24 11.53 -15.29
N PRO A 72 14.51 12.52 -15.84
CA PRO A 72 13.04 12.47 -15.92
C PRO A 72 12.48 11.25 -16.68
N ASP A 73 13.26 10.70 -17.62
CA ASP A 73 12.92 9.53 -18.41
C ASP A 73 13.25 8.20 -17.69
N TYR A 74 13.95 8.24 -16.56
CA TYR A 74 14.32 7.03 -15.81
C TYR A 74 13.09 6.34 -15.20
N TRP A 75 12.24 7.10 -14.50
CA TRP A 75 11.11 6.55 -13.76
C TRP A 75 9.97 5.95 -14.62
N PRO A 76 9.56 6.58 -15.74
CA PRO A 76 8.49 6.05 -16.60
C PRO A 76 8.73 4.62 -17.11
N LYS A 77 9.98 4.16 -17.16
CA LYS A 77 10.37 2.79 -17.55
C LYS A 77 9.73 1.71 -16.64
N PHE A 78 9.33 2.07 -15.43
CA PHE A 78 8.79 1.15 -14.43
C PHE A 78 7.25 1.18 -14.32
N TYR A 79 6.59 2.24 -14.80
CA TYR A 79 5.13 2.41 -14.66
C TYR A 79 4.46 2.86 -15.98
N ASN A 80 4.65 2.14 -17.07
CA ASN A 80 3.92 2.44 -18.31
C ASN A 80 2.53 1.78 -18.31
N PHE A 81 1.51 2.57 -18.68
CA PHE A 81 0.14 2.10 -18.93
C PHE A 81 -0.03 1.70 -20.39
N ASP A 82 0.81 0.80 -20.89
CA ASP A 82 0.63 0.31 -22.25
C ASP A 82 -0.55 -0.67 -22.27
N ARG A 83 -1.59 -0.36 -23.05
CA ARG A 83 -2.81 -1.18 -23.23
C ARG A 83 -3.65 -1.41 -21.96
N GLY A 84 -3.70 -0.44 -21.03
CA GLY A 84 -4.57 -0.52 -19.85
C GLY A 84 -4.16 -1.56 -18.81
N ILE A 85 -2.95 -2.14 -18.94
CA ILE A 85 -2.38 -3.05 -17.93
C ILE A 85 -1.47 -2.21 -17.03
N PRO A 86 -1.78 -2.04 -15.73
CA PRO A 86 -0.86 -1.41 -14.81
C PRO A 86 0.36 -2.31 -14.60
N LEU A 87 1.56 -1.71 -14.61
CA LEU A 87 2.84 -2.32 -14.18
C LEU A 87 3.37 -3.46 -15.09
N ILE A 88 3.92 -3.08 -16.25
CA ILE A 88 4.40 -3.96 -17.34
C ILE A 88 5.34 -5.08 -16.88
N ASN A 89 6.13 -4.84 -15.83
CA ASN A 89 7.19 -5.74 -15.40
C ASN A 89 6.88 -6.49 -14.10
N SER A 90 5.74 -6.23 -13.46
CA SER A 90 5.37 -6.98 -12.26
C SER A 90 5.04 -8.43 -12.66
N PRO A 91 5.51 -9.46 -11.93
CA PRO A 91 5.05 -10.82 -12.14
C PRO A 91 3.52 -10.77 -12.16
N LYS A 92 2.91 -11.24 -13.26
CA LYS A 92 1.45 -11.26 -13.36
C LYS A 92 0.94 -11.98 -12.12
N CYS A 93 0.30 -11.26 -11.20
CA CYS A 93 -0.56 -11.89 -10.22
C CYS A 93 -1.56 -12.70 -11.02
N THR A 94 -1.41 -14.02 -11.06
CA THR A 94 -2.36 -14.95 -11.66
C THR A 94 -3.70 -15.00 -10.88
N LEU A 95 -4.01 -13.98 -10.08
CA LEU A 95 -5.14 -13.94 -9.15
C LEU A 95 -6.33 -13.10 -9.59
N TYR A 96 -6.32 -12.58 -10.83
CA TYR A 96 -7.55 -12.10 -11.47
C TYR A 96 -7.46 -12.38 -12.97
N ASP A 97 -7.59 -13.67 -13.31
CA ASP A 97 -7.97 -14.07 -14.66
C ASP A 97 -9.41 -13.61 -14.91
N ASN A 98 -9.56 -12.37 -15.38
CA ASN A 98 -10.86 -11.85 -15.84
C ASN A 98 -11.40 -12.60 -17.08
N ARG A 99 -10.70 -13.61 -17.62
CA ARG A 99 -11.19 -14.43 -18.74
C ARG A 99 -11.96 -15.67 -18.29
N LYS A 100 -11.98 -15.97 -16.99
CA LYS A 100 -13.00 -16.82 -16.38
C LYS A 100 -13.87 -15.97 -15.45
N LEU A 101 -14.69 -15.09 -16.03
CA LEU A 101 -15.96 -14.75 -15.40
C LEU A 101 -16.82 -16.03 -15.42
N GLY A 102 -16.52 -16.96 -14.52
CA GLY A 102 -17.51 -17.91 -14.06
C GLY A 102 -18.69 -17.06 -13.65
N LYS A 103 -19.83 -17.28 -14.32
CA LYS A 103 -21.09 -16.57 -14.10
C LYS A 103 -21.28 -16.42 -12.59
N ILE A 104 -20.97 -15.25 -12.06
CA ILE A 104 -21.40 -14.88 -10.72
C ILE A 104 -22.92 -14.95 -10.87
N PRO A 105 -23.65 -15.77 -10.08
CA PRO A 105 -25.10 -15.72 -10.15
C PRO A 105 -25.43 -14.27 -9.84
N TYR A 106 -26.01 -13.56 -10.80
CA TYR A 106 -26.55 -12.23 -10.59
C TYR A 106 -27.52 -12.38 -9.40
N LYS A 107 -27.05 -12.05 -8.19
CA LYS A 107 -27.90 -12.01 -7.02
C LYS A 107 -28.80 -10.82 -7.25
N ASN A 108 -30.07 -11.11 -7.46
CA ASN A 108 -31.12 -10.11 -7.60
C ASN A 108 -30.92 -9.04 -6.52
N PRO A 109 -30.73 -7.75 -6.89
CA PRO A 109 -30.48 -6.68 -5.92
C PRO A 109 -31.63 -6.52 -4.90
N ASN A 110 -32.80 -7.08 -5.18
CA ASN A 110 -33.95 -7.12 -4.28
C ASN A 110 -33.97 -8.34 -3.35
N ARG A 111 -32.91 -9.17 -3.31
CA ARG A 111 -32.77 -10.27 -2.36
C ARG A 111 -31.70 -9.95 -1.31
N SER A 112 -32.12 -9.84 -0.06
CA SER A 112 -31.23 -9.75 1.10
C SER A 112 -30.23 -10.92 1.11
N ILE A 113 -28.94 -10.61 1.22
CA ILE A 113 -27.87 -11.61 1.37
C ILE A 113 -27.86 -12.28 2.76
N LEU A 114 -28.58 -11.70 3.72
CA LEU A 114 -28.61 -12.11 5.13
C LEU A 114 -29.84 -12.97 5.46
N GLY A 115 -30.73 -13.22 4.49
CA GLY A 115 -32.03 -13.86 4.72
C GLY A 115 -33.05 -12.92 5.39
N PRO A 116 -34.25 -13.43 5.73
CA PRO A 116 -35.26 -12.69 6.49
C PRO A 116 -34.71 -12.30 7.86
N VAL A 117 -34.82 -11.02 8.20
CA VAL A 117 -34.46 -10.52 9.52
C VAL A 117 -35.64 -10.76 10.45
N GLU A 118 -35.53 -11.73 11.34
CA GLU A 118 -36.46 -11.90 12.45
C GLU A 118 -36.12 -10.85 13.53
N THR A 119 -36.89 -9.77 13.57
CA THR A 119 -36.81 -8.81 14.67
C THR A 119 -37.57 -9.36 15.88
N PRO A 120 -36.98 -9.37 17.10
CA PRO A 120 -37.70 -9.72 18.31
C PRO A 120 -38.95 -8.85 18.48
N PRO A 121 -40.05 -9.37 19.06
CA PRO A 121 -41.26 -8.57 19.31
C PRO A 121 -40.91 -7.37 20.20
N SER A 122 -41.35 -6.19 19.77
CA SER A 122 -41.14 -4.94 20.49
C SER A 122 -41.85 -4.99 21.85
N GLY A 123 -41.12 -5.32 22.90
CA GLY A 123 -41.71 -5.38 24.24
C GLY A 123 -40.86 -5.95 25.37
N GLN A 124 -39.55 -6.18 25.21
CA GLN A 124 -38.72 -6.67 26.32
C GLN A 124 -37.45 -5.84 26.51
N LYS A 125 -37.23 -5.44 27.77
CA LYS A 125 -36.21 -4.49 28.26
C LYS A 125 -34.80 -4.86 27.78
N ALA A 126 -34.00 -3.85 27.48
CA ALA A 126 -32.62 -3.96 27.03
C ALA A 126 -31.78 -4.86 27.95
N SER A 127 -31.35 -6.02 27.43
CA SER A 127 -30.34 -6.85 28.07
C SER A 127 -28.95 -6.38 27.61
N ILE A 128 -28.09 -6.06 28.57
CA ILE A 128 -26.71 -5.64 28.36
C ILE A 128 -25.95 -6.76 27.64
N TYR A 129 -25.44 -6.46 26.45
CA TYR A 129 -24.66 -7.40 25.65
C TYR A 129 -23.29 -7.64 26.32
N GLN A 130 -22.99 -8.90 26.67
CA GLN A 130 -21.65 -9.33 27.08
C GLN A 130 -21.00 -10.10 25.91
N PRO A 131 -19.87 -9.63 25.34
CA PRO A 131 -19.24 -10.32 24.24
C PRO A 131 -18.55 -11.60 24.72
N LYS A 132 -18.88 -12.74 24.10
CA LYS A 132 -18.17 -14.01 24.31
C LYS A 132 -16.88 -14.00 23.48
N ILE A 133 -15.76 -13.73 24.14
CA ILE A 133 -14.42 -13.87 23.56
C ILE A 133 -14.16 -15.36 23.32
N SER A 134 -14.12 -15.76 22.05
CA SER A 134 -13.74 -17.11 21.63
C SER A 134 -12.23 -17.30 21.83
N LYS A 135 -11.83 -18.13 22.80
CA LYS A 135 -10.43 -18.53 22.98
C LYS A 135 -10.02 -19.45 21.84
N ARG A 136 -9.30 -18.91 20.86
CA ARG A 136 -8.58 -19.67 19.84
C ARG A 136 -7.53 -20.53 20.55
N LYS A 137 -7.76 -21.85 20.58
CA LYS A 137 -6.82 -22.83 21.14
C LYS A 137 -5.51 -22.74 20.36
N HIS A 138 -4.44 -22.34 21.03
CA HIS A 138 -3.07 -22.53 20.54
C HIS A 138 -2.77 -24.03 20.57
N PHE A 139 -2.53 -24.62 19.39
CA PHE A 139 -1.76 -25.86 19.28
C PHE A 139 -0.29 -25.47 19.42
N LEU A 140 0.30 -25.72 20.59
CA LEU A 140 1.74 -25.92 20.71
C LEU A 140 1.91 -27.39 21.11
N GLY A 141 2.61 -28.15 20.28
CA GLY A 141 2.99 -29.53 20.60
C GLY A 141 4.03 -29.54 21.71
N ASP A 142 3.83 -30.46 22.65
CA ASP A 142 4.73 -30.75 23.74
C ASP A 142 6.06 -31.30 23.20
N ILE A 143 7.16 -30.66 23.61
CA ILE A 143 8.49 -31.26 23.66
C ILE A 143 8.73 -31.58 25.14
N PHE A 144 8.54 -32.84 25.51
CA PHE A 144 9.32 -33.56 26.52
C PHE A 144 9.29 -35.05 26.16
#